data_AF-A0A6J3AH80-F1
#
_entry.id   AF-A0A6J3AH80-F1
#
_cell.length_a   1.000
_cell.length_b   1.000
_cell.length_c   1.000
_cell.angle_alpha   90.00
_cell.angle_beta   90.00
_cell.angle_gamma   90.00
#
_symmetry.space_group_name_H-M   'P 1'
#
loop_
_entity.id
_entity.type
_entity.pdbx_description
1 polymer ?
#
loop_
_entity_poly.entity_id
_entity_poly.type
_entity_poly.pdbx_seq_one_letter_code
_entity_poly.pdbx_strand_id
1 'polypeptide(L)'
;MSEILCQWLNQELKVSQTVSPKSFAKAFSNGYLIGEVLHKFELQDDFAEFSESRISTAKLNNFSRLEPTLHLLGLQFDQNVAHNIITEKPGAATKLLYQLYIALQRKKKSGLTEVEMQTMQPLTHTKLQSMKSEVFRDQRLSRRRQNEIMAQIQAAIIQIPKPASNRTLKAPDAQKMMKKKIEAEDVANEIKNFEALIKKDLQAKESASRSLDTAVQTTTDLLNTYSDDDYIKKIQKRLEEDAFAREQREKRRRRLLMDQLIAHEAQEEAYREEQLINRLMRQSQQERRIAVQLMHVRHEKEVLWQNRIFREKQYEERRLKDFQDALDREAALARQAKIDFEEQAIREKEIHEQIAVERAQARYKKHYSICAEILDQILDLSTKVADYRMLTNNLIPYKLMHDWKELFFSGKPIYEQASLKHLSAKPSAEQLVELEKRDFLDNNDYEEYKVPSDKK
;
A
#
# COMPACT_ATOMS: atom_id res chain seq x y z
N MET A 1 -18.43 4.47 -32.75
CA MET A 1 -18.00 4.97 -31.42
C MET A 1 -17.00 6.12 -31.53
N SER A 2 -15.79 5.88 -32.04
CA SER A 2 -14.77 6.94 -32.23
C SER A 2 -15.28 8.15 -33.03
N GLU A 3 -16.06 7.92 -34.09
CA GLU A 3 -16.62 8.97 -34.95
C GLU A 3 -17.53 9.95 -34.20
N ILE A 4 -18.34 9.47 -33.25
CA ILE A 4 -19.21 10.31 -32.42
C ILE A 4 -18.37 11.24 -31.53
N LEU A 5 -17.27 10.72 -30.97
CA LEU A 5 -16.32 11.53 -30.20
C LEU A 5 -15.58 12.53 -31.10
N CYS A 6 -15.15 12.14 -32.30
CA CYS A 6 -14.58 13.06 -33.28
C CYS A 6 -15.56 14.18 -33.65
N GLN A 7 -16.84 13.85 -33.84
CA GLN A 7 -17.88 14.84 -34.13
C GLN A 7 -18.05 15.83 -32.96
N TRP A 8 -18.20 15.32 -31.74
CA TRP A 8 -18.27 16.14 -30.52
C TRP A 8 -17.07 17.09 -30.36
N LEU A 9 -15.86 16.54 -30.46
CA LEU A 9 -14.61 17.30 -30.31
C LEU A 9 -14.45 18.41 -31.38
N ASN A 10 -14.72 18.08 -32.65
CA ASN A 10 -14.50 19.00 -33.77
C ASN A 10 -15.66 20.00 -33.96
N GLN A 11 -16.92 19.61 -33.72
CA GLN A 11 -18.10 20.44 -34.01
C GLN A 11 -18.63 21.19 -32.79
N GLU A 12 -18.77 20.53 -31.63
CA GLU A 12 -19.26 21.17 -30.40
C GLU A 12 -18.15 21.91 -29.65
N LEU A 13 -17.03 21.24 -29.36
CA LEU A 13 -15.93 21.81 -28.54
C LEU A 13 -14.88 22.59 -29.33
N LYS A 14 -14.86 22.43 -30.66
CA LYS A 14 -13.90 23.07 -31.58
C LYS A 14 -12.47 23.06 -31.02
N VAL A 15 -11.95 21.86 -30.72
CA VAL A 15 -10.60 21.68 -30.19
C VAL A 15 -9.53 22.16 -31.18
N SER A 16 -8.37 22.55 -30.67
CA SER A 16 -7.33 23.27 -31.41
C SER A 16 -6.63 22.43 -32.50
N GLN A 17 -6.81 21.11 -32.47
CA GLN A 17 -6.32 20.16 -33.47
C GLN A 17 -7.45 19.25 -33.96
N THR A 18 -7.68 19.19 -35.27
CA THR A 18 -8.76 18.39 -35.87
C THR A 18 -8.52 16.88 -35.71
N VAL A 19 -9.40 16.22 -34.96
CA VAL A 19 -9.25 14.79 -34.64
C VAL A 19 -9.96 13.92 -35.68
N SER A 20 -9.23 13.01 -36.32
CA SER A 20 -9.80 11.98 -37.19
C SER A 20 -9.89 10.62 -36.46
N PRO A 21 -10.83 9.72 -36.81
CA PRO A 21 -10.93 8.41 -36.18
C PRO A 21 -9.69 7.53 -36.43
N LYS A 22 -8.91 7.80 -37.49
CA LYS A 22 -7.64 7.11 -37.79
C LYS A 22 -6.43 7.67 -37.01
N SER A 23 -6.45 8.95 -36.62
CA SER A 23 -5.38 9.61 -35.85
C SER A 23 -5.67 9.74 -34.35
N PHE A 24 -6.86 9.31 -33.90
CA PHE A 24 -7.39 9.52 -32.54
C PHE A 24 -6.40 9.16 -31.41
N ALA A 25 -5.84 7.94 -31.41
CA ALA A 25 -4.93 7.50 -30.36
C ALA A 25 -3.65 8.37 -30.31
N LYS A 26 -3.15 8.80 -31.48
CA LYS A 26 -1.93 9.61 -31.63
C LYS A 26 -2.13 11.05 -31.19
N ALA A 27 -3.26 11.67 -31.54
CA ALA A 27 -3.62 13.02 -31.12
C ALA A 27 -3.72 13.13 -29.58
N PHE A 28 -4.39 12.15 -28.95
CA PHE A 28 -4.54 12.12 -27.49
C PHE A 28 -3.34 11.55 -26.72
N SER A 29 -2.34 11.00 -27.42
CA SER A 29 -1.13 10.41 -26.82
C SER A 29 -0.27 11.38 -26.00
N ASN A 30 -0.56 12.70 -26.09
CA ASN A 30 0.16 13.75 -25.38
C ASN A 30 -0.59 14.35 -24.18
N GLY A 31 -1.87 14.00 -23.97
CA GLY A 31 -2.68 14.57 -22.89
C GLY A 31 -3.11 16.03 -23.09
N TYR A 32 -2.37 16.84 -23.87
CA TYR A 32 -2.67 18.26 -24.14
C TYR A 32 -4.13 18.52 -24.54
N LEU A 33 -4.66 17.79 -25.53
CA LEU A 33 -6.05 17.91 -25.98
C LEU A 33 -7.09 17.44 -24.93
N ILE A 34 -6.69 16.66 -23.92
CA ILE A 34 -7.57 16.31 -22.79
C ILE A 34 -7.60 17.48 -21.80
N GLY A 35 -6.46 18.14 -21.56
CA GLY A 35 -6.38 19.40 -20.82
C GLY A 35 -7.20 20.51 -21.48
N GLU A 36 -7.12 20.65 -22.81
CA GLU A 36 -7.92 21.63 -23.55
C GLU A 36 -9.42 21.40 -23.38
N VAL A 37 -9.86 20.13 -23.38
CA VAL A 37 -11.26 19.76 -23.11
C VAL A 37 -11.66 20.12 -21.68
N LEU A 38 -10.86 19.80 -20.65
CA LEU A 38 -11.19 20.13 -19.26
C LEU A 38 -11.17 21.64 -18.98
N HIS A 39 -10.22 22.38 -19.55
CA HIS A 39 -10.16 23.84 -19.47
C HIS A 39 -11.41 24.49 -20.08
N LYS A 40 -11.90 23.99 -21.22
CA LYS A 40 -13.17 24.41 -21.84
C LYS A 40 -14.44 24.05 -21.04
N PHE A 41 -14.31 23.36 -19.91
CA PHE A 41 -15.39 23.10 -18.94
C PHE A 41 -15.09 23.68 -17.54
N GLU A 42 -14.11 24.59 -17.43
CA GLU A 42 -13.74 25.27 -16.18
C GLU A 42 -13.42 24.26 -15.06
N LEU A 43 -12.60 23.26 -15.41
CA LEU A 43 -12.17 22.15 -14.54
C LEU A 43 -10.64 21.99 -14.46
N GLN A 44 -9.85 22.86 -15.10
CA GLN A 44 -8.40 22.74 -15.20
C GLN A 44 -7.74 24.12 -15.42
N ASP A 45 -7.48 24.84 -14.32
CA ASP A 45 -6.98 26.23 -14.38
C ASP A 45 -5.49 26.31 -14.76
N ASP A 46 -4.71 25.26 -14.49
CA ASP A 46 -3.27 25.18 -14.78
C ASP A 46 -2.93 24.84 -16.25
N PHE A 47 -3.90 24.99 -17.18
CA PHE A 47 -3.72 24.66 -18.59
C PHE A 47 -2.56 25.40 -19.27
N ALA A 48 -2.16 26.58 -18.75
CA ALA A 48 -0.98 27.32 -19.20
C ALA A 48 0.35 26.56 -19.00
N GLU A 49 0.40 25.56 -18.10
CA GLU A 49 1.58 24.72 -17.85
C GLU A 49 1.61 23.43 -18.69
N PHE A 50 0.56 23.17 -19.49
CA PHE A 50 0.52 22.05 -20.43
C PHE A 50 1.29 22.35 -21.71
N SER A 51 1.97 21.34 -22.28
CA SER A 51 2.79 21.53 -23.48
C SER A 51 2.45 20.52 -24.58
N GLU A 52 2.34 20.98 -25.84
CA GLU A 52 2.12 20.10 -27.00
C GLU A 52 3.40 19.37 -27.47
N SER A 53 4.48 19.43 -26.69
CA SER A 53 5.75 18.75 -26.98
C SER A 53 5.60 17.24 -26.97
N ARG A 54 6.22 16.55 -27.93
CA ARG A 54 6.14 15.08 -28.08
C ARG A 54 7.07 14.31 -27.13
N ILE A 55 7.88 15.01 -26.34
CA ILE A 55 8.87 14.42 -25.41
C ILE A 55 8.16 13.64 -24.30
N SER A 56 8.69 12.47 -23.92
CA SER A 56 8.10 11.60 -22.90
C SER A 56 7.90 12.28 -21.53
N THR A 57 8.77 13.20 -21.14
CA THR A 57 8.63 14.00 -19.90
C THR A 57 7.47 14.99 -19.99
N ALA A 58 7.25 15.63 -21.14
CA ALA A 58 6.11 16.51 -21.38
C ALA A 58 4.79 15.72 -21.30
N LYS A 59 4.73 14.57 -21.98
CA LYS A 59 3.59 13.63 -21.89
C LYS A 59 3.27 13.27 -20.44
N LEU A 60 4.27 12.86 -19.66
CA LEU A 60 4.09 12.46 -18.26
C LEU A 60 3.65 13.64 -17.37
N ASN A 61 4.19 14.85 -17.56
CA ASN A 61 3.76 16.05 -16.85
C ASN A 61 2.28 16.35 -17.13
N ASN A 62 1.89 16.43 -18.41
CA ASN A 62 0.51 16.66 -18.84
C ASN A 62 -0.44 15.62 -18.20
N PHE A 63 -0.12 14.32 -18.25
CA PHE A 63 -0.97 13.29 -17.65
C PHE A 63 -1.01 13.32 -16.11
N SER A 64 0.06 13.75 -15.43
CA SER A 64 0.06 13.89 -13.96
C SER A 64 -0.83 15.04 -13.46
N ARG A 65 -1.04 16.07 -14.29
CA ARG A 65 -1.95 17.20 -13.99
C ARG A 65 -3.42 16.90 -14.25
N LEU A 66 -3.69 15.93 -15.12
CA LEU A 66 -5.04 15.39 -15.36
C LEU A 66 -5.47 14.39 -14.27
N GLU A 67 -4.54 13.81 -13.50
CA GLU A 67 -4.86 12.83 -12.47
C GLU A 67 -5.88 13.35 -11.43
N PRO A 68 -5.72 14.54 -10.80
CA PRO A 68 -6.64 14.99 -9.75
C PRO A 68 -8.04 15.33 -10.29
N THR A 69 -8.10 15.97 -11.45
CA THR A 69 -9.35 16.47 -12.05
C THR A 69 -10.17 15.35 -12.68
N LEU A 70 -9.54 14.33 -13.27
CA LEU A 70 -10.21 13.10 -13.69
C LEU A 70 -10.77 12.32 -12.48
N HIS A 71 -10.01 12.20 -11.38
CA HIS A 71 -10.52 11.58 -10.15
C HIS A 71 -11.70 12.35 -9.54
N LEU A 72 -11.67 13.69 -9.55
CA LEU A 72 -12.78 14.53 -9.10
C LEU A 72 -14.07 14.31 -9.91
N LEU A 73 -13.93 14.01 -11.22
CA LEU A 73 -15.04 13.59 -12.08
C LEU A 73 -15.49 12.12 -11.89
N GLY A 74 -14.93 11.40 -10.90
CA GLY A 74 -15.24 10.00 -10.63
C GLY A 74 -14.64 9.01 -11.64
N LEU A 75 -13.62 9.42 -12.40
CA LEU A 75 -12.97 8.58 -13.41
C LEU A 75 -11.77 7.86 -12.80
N GLN A 76 -11.74 6.53 -12.90
CA GLN A 76 -10.60 5.71 -12.50
C GLN A 76 -9.43 5.92 -13.48
N PHE A 77 -8.44 6.73 -13.09
CA PHE A 77 -7.30 7.09 -13.93
C PHE A 77 -5.96 6.68 -13.30
N ASP A 78 -5.64 5.39 -13.42
CA ASP A 78 -4.35 4.86 -12.94
C ASP A 78 -3.18 5.27 -13.85
N GLN A 79 -1.97 5.25 -13.29
CA GLN A 79 -0.71 5.34 -14.04
C GLN A 79 -0.62 4.30 -15.18
N ASN A 80 -1.26 3.14 -15.03
CA ASN A 80 -1.40 2.12 -16.07
C ASN A 80 -2.25 2.62 -17.26
N VAL A 81 -3.34 3.35 -17.00
CA VAL A 81 -4.21 3.95 -18.03
C VAL A 81 -3.45 5.06 -18.76
N ALA A 82 -2.76 5.93 -18.02
CA ALA A 82 -1.88 6.96 -18.58
C ALA A 82 -0.82 6.34 -19.52
N HIS A 83 -0.10 5.31 -19.06
CA HIS A 83 0.90 4.62 -19.87
C HIS A 83 0.30 3.97 -21.13
N ASN A 84 -0.89 3.36 -21.04
CA ASN A 84 -1.60 2.79 -22.19
C ASN A 84 -1.98 3.84 -23.25
N ILE A 85 -2.25 5.09 -22.85
CA ILE A 85 -2.55 6.20 -23.77
C ILE A 85 -1.26 6.79 -24.35
N ILE A 86 -0.22 6.98 -23.54
CA ILE A 86 1.11 7.43 -23.98
C ILE A 86 1.70 6.50 -25.05
N THR A 87 1.45 5.19 -24.92
CA THR A 87 1.88 4.13 -25.86
C THR A 87 0.89 3.89 -27.01
N GLU A 88 -0.05 4.80 -27.24
CA GLU A 88 -0.99 4.80 -28.38
C GLU A 88 -1.83 3.51 -28.54
N LYS A 89 -2.07 2.76 -27.44
CA LYS A 89 -2.80 1.48 -27.52
C LYS A 89 -4.23 1.69 -28.05
N PRO A 90 -4.67 0.88 -29.04
CA PRO A 90 -5.98 1.07 -29.67
C PRO A 90 -7.11 0.97 -28.65
N GLY A 91 -8.05 1.90 -28.72
CA GLY A 91 -9.20 1.99 -27.82
C GLY A 91 -8.92 2.57 -26.44
N ALA A 92 -7.67 2.66 -25.96
CA ALA A 92 -7.36 3.16 -24.61
C ALA A 92 -7.79 4.62 -24.40
N ALA A 93 -7.34 5.52 -25.29
CA ALA A 93 -7.76 6.92 -25.28
C ALA A 93 -9.27 7.07 -25.55
N THR A 94 -9.82 6.23 -26.43
CA THR A 94 -11.23 6.27 -26.84
C THR A 94 -12.17 5.88 -25.69
N LYS A 95 -11.78 4.90 -24.87
CA LYS A 95 -12.51 4.52 -23.66
C LYS A 95 -12.51 5.66 -22.64
N LEU A 96 -11.34 6.24 -22.33
CA LEU A 96 -11.24 7.35 -21.38
C LEU A 96 -12.07 8.56 -21.84
N LEU A 97 -11.97 8.97 -23.10
CA LEU A 97 -12.72 10.11 -23.62
C LEU A 97 -14.23 9.85 -23.69
N TYR A 98 -14.67 8.61 -23.88
CA TYR A 98 -16.09 8.25 -23.76
C TYR A 98 -16.59 8.32 -22.32
N GLN A 99 -15.80 7.86 -21.34
CA GLN A 99 -16.13 7.98 -19.92
C GLN A 99 -16.14 9.46 -19.48
N LEU A 100 -15.17 10.26 -19.94
CA LEU A 100 -15.12 11.71 -19.72
C LEU A 100 -16.30 12.44 -20.36
N TYR A 101 -16.68 12.10 -21.59
CA TYR A 101 -17.89 12.61 -22.24
C TYR A 101 -19.14 12.34 -21.39
N ILE A 102 -19.31 11.12 -20.88
CA ILE A 102 -20.45 10.79 -19.99
C ILE A 102 -20.39 11.60 -18.69
N ALA A 103 -19.22 11.75 -18.05
CA ALA A 103 -19.08 12.52 -16.82
C ALA A 103 -19.42 14.00 -17.02
N LEU A 104 -18.91 14.62 -18.08
CA LEU A 104 -19.19 16.02 -18.43
C LEU A 104 -20.66 16.23 -18.85
N GLN A 105 -21.24 15.31 -19.61
CA GLN A 105 -22.68 15.37 -19.95
C GLN A 105 -23.58 15.12 -18.73
N ARG A 106 -23.12 14.38 -17.71
CA ARG A 106 -23.81 14.29 -16.41
C ARG A 106 -23.71 15.62 -15.65
N LYS A 107 -22.52 16.21 -15.49
CA LYS A 107 -22.33 17.55 -14.86
C LYS A 107 -23.20 18.62 -15.54
N LYS A 108 -23.24 18.63 -16.88
CA LYS A 108 -24.06 19.56 -17.67
C LYS A 108 -25.57 19.35 -17.49
N LYS A 109 -26.03 18.10 -17.28
CA LYS A 109 -27.44 17.77 -17.06
C LYS A 109 -27.91 17.93 -15.62
N SER A 110 -27.02 17.87 -14.63
CA SER A 110 -27.37 18.05 -13.22
C SER A 110 -27.56 19.52 -12.81
N GLY A 111 -27.12 20.48 -13.64
CA GLY A 111 -27.40 21.90 -13.43
C GLY A 111 -26.83 22.50 -12.14
N LEU A 112 -25.79 21.87 -11.57
CA LEU A 112 -25.20 22.28 -10.30
C LEU A 112 -24.37 23.56 -10.50
N THR A 113 -24.87 24.64 -9.92
CA THR A 113 -24.37 26.02 -10.03
C THR A 113 -22.98 26.19 -9.41
N GLU A 114 -22.24 27.22 -9.85
CA GLU A 114 -20.91 27.67 -9.36
C GLU A 114 -20.65 27.55 -7.85
N VAL A 115 -21.68 27.71 -7.02
CA VAL A 115 -21.59 27.83 -5.56
C VAL A 115 -21.08 26.55 -4.88
N GLU A 116 -21.45 25.36 -5.37
CA GLU A 116 -20.96 24.09 -4.80
C GLU A 116 -19.48 23.82 -5.12
N MET A 117 -18.94 24.44 -6.17
CA MET A 117 -17.51 24.27 -6.52
C MET A 117 -16.57 25.00 -5.54
N GLN A 118 -17.06 26.02 -4.82
CA GLN A 118 -16.24 26.76 -3.83
C GLN A 118 -16.28 26.13 -2.43
N THR A 119 -17.33 25.41 -2.05
CA THR A 119 -17.49 24.86 -0.68
C THR A 119 -16.70 23.58 -0.42
N MET A 120 -16.14 22.94 -1.46
CA MET A 120 -15.46 21.63 -1.36
C MET A 120 -13.92 21.69 -1.46
N GLN A 121 -13.31 22.87 -1.66
CA GLN A 121 -11.86 23.06 -1.55
C GLN A 121 -11.52 24.26 -0.67
N PRO A 122 -11.05 24.01 0.57
CA PRO A 122 -9.61 24.14 0.80
C PRO A 122 -8.99 23.06 1.72
N LEU A 123 -9.70 21.97 2.01
CA LEU A 123 -9.31 21.00 3.06
C LEU A 123 -8.60 19.71 2.57
N THR A 124 -8.60 19.42 1.26
CA THR A 124 -8.14 18.14 0.71
C THR A 124 -6.74 18.20 0.08
N HIS A 125 -6.42 19.27 -0.65
CA HIS A 125 -5.19 19.35 -1.43
C HIS A 125 -3.93 19.29 -0.54
N THR A 126 -3.91 20.06 0.55
CA THR A 126 -2.79 20.11 1.51
C THR A 126 -2.51 18.75 2.16
N LYS A 127 -3.58 18.03 2.56
CA LYS A 127 -3.46 16.69 3.18
C LYS A 127 -3.04 15.61 2.19
N LEU A 128 -3.52 15.67 0.95
CA LEU A 128 -3.09 14.71 -0.08
C LEU A 128 -1.62 14.93 -0.48
N GLN A 129 -1.16 16.18 -0.49
CA GLN A 129 0.23 16.51 -0.83
C GLN A 129 1.20 16.12 0.30
N SER A 130 0.84 16.30 1.59
CA SER A 130 1.64 15.78 2.71
C SER A 130 1.72 14.25 2.69
N MET A 131 0.58 13.57 2.60
CA MET A 131 0.50 12.09 2.54
C MET A 131 1.28 11.50 1.36
N LYS A 132 1.16 12.08 0.15
CA LYS A 132 1.99 11.66 -1.00
C LYS A 132 3.48 11.87 -0.71
N SER A 133 3.87 12.98 -0.08
CA SER A 133 5.29 13.24 0.25
C SER A 133 5.88 12.27 1.28
N GLU A 134 5.07 11.81 2.25
CA GLU A 134 5.45 10.85 3.28
C GLU A 134 5.58 9.45 2.69
N VAL A 135 4.59 8.99 1.92
CA VAL A 135 4.64 7.69 1.21
C VAL A 135 5.85 7.61 0.26
N PHE A 136 6.17 8.69 -0.46
CA PHE A 136 7.38 8.73 -1.31
C PHE A 136 8.69 8.75 -0.50
N ARG A 137 8.72 9.34 0.70
CA ARG A 137 9.87 9.26 1.62
C ARG A 137 10.06 7.82 2.12
N ASP A 138 9.00 7.20 2.62
CA ASP A 138 9.04 5.85 3.17
C ASP A 138 9.42 4.81 2.12
N GLN A 139 8.86 4.88 0.91
CA GLN A 139 9.27 3.97 -0.17
C GLN A 139 10.75 4.13 -0.55
N ARG A 140 11.31 5.35 -0.43
CA ARG A 140 12.73 5.63 -0.67
C ARG A 140 13.62 5.11 0.48
N LEU A 141 13.14 5.18 1.72
CA LEU A 141 13.79 4.60 2.91
C LEU A 141 13.74 3.06 2.89
N SER A 142 12.62 2.46 2.52
CA SER A 142 12.47 1.00 2.36
C SER A 142 13.41 0.46 1.29
N ARG A 143 13.54 1.13 0.13
CA ARG A 143 14.54 0.76 -0.89
C ARG A 143 15.98 0.91 -0.39
N ARG A 144 16.29 1.94 0.42
CA ARG A 144 17.62 2.06 1.05
C ARG A 144 17.89 0.88 1.99
N ARG A 145 16.96 0.54 2.89
CA ARG A 145 17.09 -0.62 3.80
C ARG A 145 17.23 -1.95 3.03
N GLN A 146 16.49 -2.15 1.94
CA GLN A 146 16.65 -3.34 1.09
C GLN A 146 18.04 -3.40 0.44
N ASN A 147 18.52 -2.29 -0.12
CA ASN A 147 19.86 -2.22 -0.71
C ASN A 147 20.97 -2.41 0.33
N GLU A 148 20.79 -1.87 1.54
CA GLU A 148 21.71 -1.99 2.67
C GLU A 148 21.77 -3.44 3.21
N ILE A 149 20.62 -4.10 3.35
CA ILE A 149 20.55 -5.53 3.70
C ILE A 149 21.21 -6.38 2.60
N MET A 150 20.98 -6.08 1.31
CA MET A 150 21.66 -6.77 0.21
C MET A 150 23.18 -6.53 0.20
N ALA A 151 23.64 -5.32 0.52
CA ALA A 151 25.06 -5.02 0.66
C ALA A 151 25.69 -5.71 1.88
N GLN A 152 24.99 -5.77 3.02
CA GLN A 152 25.43 -6.53 4.19
C GLN A 152 25.49 -8.03 3.91
N ILE A 153 24.52 -8.60 3.19
CA ILE A 153 24.57 -9.99 2.72
C ILE A 153 25.77 -10.21 1.81
N GLN A 154 26.02 -9.32 0.84
CA GLN A 154 27.17 -9.43 -0.08
C GLN A 154 28.53 -9.27 0.64
N ALA A 155 28.61 -8.43 1.68
CA ALA A 155 29.82 -8.26 2.50
C ALA A 155 30.03 -9.41 3.51
N ALA A 156 28.94 -10.01 4.01
CA ALA A 156 28.99 -11.17 4.91
C ALA A 156 29.24 -12.51 4.16
N ILE A 157 29.10 -12.53 2.82
CA ILE A 157 29.61 -13.62 1.99
C ILE A 157 31.15 -13.54 1.97
N ILE A 158 31.75 -14.19 2.96
CA ILE A 158 33.18 -14.52 2.97
C ILE A 158 33.49 -15.24 1.65
N GLN A 159 34.35 -14.66 0.82
CA GLN A 159 34.79 -15.30 -0.42
C GLN A 159 35.72 -16.47 -0.12
N ILE A 160 35.13 -17.63 0.17
CA ILE A 160 35.80 -18.93 0.13
C ILE A 160 36.40 -19.08 -1.29
N PRO A 161 37.72 -19.30 -1.43
CA PRO A 161 38.33 -19.51 -2.74
C PRO A 161 37.62 -20.66 -3.46
N LYS A 162 37.12 -20.40 -4.68
CA LYS A 162 36.32 -21.36 -5.44
C LYS A 162 37.11 -22.68 -5.59
N PRO A 163 36.62 -23.82 -5.07
CA PRO A 163 37.31 -25.09 -5.24
C PRO A 163 37.42 -25.44 -6.73
N ALA A 164 38.51 -26.09 -7.11
CA ALA A 164 38.84 -26.36 -8.51
C ALA A 164 37.70 -27.06 -9.27
N SER A 165 37.44 -26.61 -10.50
CA SER A 165 36.20 -26.89 -11.22
C SER A 165 35.97 -28.39 -11.54
N ASN A 166 35.07 -29.00 -10.77
CA ASN A 166 34.24 -30.15 -11.13
C ASN A 166 34.92 -31.29 -11.91
N ARG A 167 36.07 -31.78 -11.43
CA ARG A 167 36.76 -32.97 -12.00
C ARG A 167 35.86 -34.22 -12.00
N THR A 168 34.89 -34.30 -11.09
CA THR A 168 33.93 -35.40 -10.91
C THR A 168 32.95 -35.60 -12.06
N LEU A 169 32.56 -34.55 -12.81
CA LEU A 169 31.58 -34.70 -13.90
C LEU A 169 32.12 -35.54 -15.07
N LYS A 170 33.44 -35.63 -15.25
CA LYS A 170 34.06 -36.43 -16.32
C LYS A 170 34.09 -37.93 -16.01
N ALA A 171 33.88 -38.34 -14.75
CA ALA A 171 33.94 -39.75 -14.34
C ALA A 171 32.75 -40.62 -14.85
N PRO A 172 31.47 -40.22 -14.67
CA PRO A 172 30.35 -41.03 -15.17
C PRO A 172 30.32 -41.12 -16.69
N ASP A 173 30.72 -40.07 -17.40
CA ASP A 173 30.74 -40.07 -18.86
C ASP A 173 31.91 -40.91 -19.41
N ALA A 174 33.07 -40.93 -18.74
CA ALA A 174 34.14 -41.88 -19.06
C ALA A 174 33.68 -43.34 -18.89
N GLN A 175 32.95 -43.66 -17.82
CA GLN A 175 32.37 -45.01 -17.64
C GLN A 175 31.35 -45.37 -18.73
N LYS A 176 30.44 -44.46 -19.11
CA LYS A 176 29.51 -44.68 -20.23
C LYS A 176 30.24 -44.92 -21.55
N MET A 177 31.28 -44.14 -21.84
CA MET A 177 32.09 -44.31 -23.05
C MET A 177 32.90 -45.61 -23.05
N MET A 178 33.30 -46.12 -21.88
CA MET A 178 33.97 -47.42 -21.77
C MET A 178 33.01 -48.59 -21.94
N LYS A 179 31.79 -48.53 -21.38
CA LYS A 179 30.73 -49.53 -21.65
C LYS A 179 30.40 -49.62 -23.13
N LYS A 180 30.16 -48.48 -23.80
CA LYS A 180 29.91 -48.41 -25.25
C LYS A 180 31.04 -48.97 -26.12
N LYS A 181 32.29 -49.00 -25.63
CA LYS A 181 33.40 -49.64 -26.33
C LYS A 181 33.35 -51.16 -26.22
N ILE A 182 33.07 -51.69 -25.03
CA ILE A 182 32.91 -53.13 -24.79
C ILE A 182 31.71 -53.64 -25.60
N GLU A 183 30.56 -52.99 -25.50
CA GLU A 183 29.34 -53.30 -26.27
C GLU A 183 29.61 -53.33 -27.79
N ALA A 184 30.44 -52.42 -28.32
CA ALA A 184 30.81 -52.39 -29.73
C ALA A 184 31.84 -53.46 -30.13
N GLU A 185 32.71 -53.88 -29.20
CA GLU A 185 33.70 -54.95 -29.41
C GLU A 185 33.05 -56.33 -29.38
N ASP A 186 32.09 -56.55 -28.48
CA ASP A 186 31.25 -57.76 -28.42
C ASP A 186 30.45 -57.92 -29.72
N VAL A 187 29.74 -56.89 -30.18
CA VAL A 187 29.01 -56.90 -31.46
C VAL A 187 29.95 -57.13 -32.65
N ALA A 188 31.15 -56.56 -32.65
CA ALA A 188 32.14 -56.81 -33.70
C ALA A 188 32.66 -58.27 -33.69
N ASN A 189 32.65 -58.94 -32.55
CA ASN A 189 33.01 -60.35 -32.44
C ASN A 189 31.84 -61.28 -32.83
N GLU A 190 30.60 -60.93 -32.49
CA GLU A 190 29.39 -61.60 -33.00
C GLU A 190 29.32 -61.57 -34.54
N ILE A 191 29.58 -60.39 -35.15
CA ILE A 191 29.61 -60.25 -36.61
C ILE A 191 30.70 -61.14 -37.24
N LYS A 192 31.92 -61.18 -36.69
CA LYS A 192 32.97 -62.09 -37.18
C LYS A 192 32.57 -63.56 -37.07
N ASN A 193 31.91 -63.95 -35.98
CA ASN A 193 31.43 -65.32 -35.78
C ASN A 193 30.33 -65.66 -36.79
N PHE A 194 29.44 -64.71 -37.11
CA PHE A 194 28.39 -64.85 -38.12
C PHE A 194 28.97 -64.94 -39.54
N GLU A 195 29.96 -64.12 -39.89
CA GLU A 195 30.71 -64.23 -41.15
C GLU A 195 31.45 -65.57 -41.28
N ALA A 196 32.03 -66.08 -40.19
CA ALA A 196 32.69 -67.38 -40.16
C ALA A 196 31.67 -68.53 -40.36
N LEU A 197 30.48 -68.42 -39.77
CA LEU A 197 29.37 -69.35 -40.01
C LEU A 197 28.90 -69.32 -41.47
N ILE A 198 28.74 -68.14 -42.08
CA ILE A 198 28.38 -68.01 -43.50
C ILE A 198 29.46 -68.62 -44.41
N LYS A 199 30.75 -68.35 -44.14
CA LYS A 199 31.87 -68.96 -44.89
C LYS A 199 31.87 -70.48 -44.75
N LYS A 200 31.54 -71.01 -43.57
CA LYS A 200 31.44 -72.45 -43.31
C LYS A 200 30.23 -73.11 -44.01
N ASP A 201 29.07 -72.45 -44.06
CA ASP A 201 27.88 -72.97 -44.76
C ASP A 201 28.05 -72.92 -46.29
N LEU A 202 28.75 -71.92 -46.82
CA LEU A 202 29.16 -71.88 -48.23
C LEU A 202 30.08 -73.06 -48.58
N GLN A 203 31.09 -73.35 -47.75
CA GLN A 203 31.98 -74.51 -47.95
C GLN A 203 31.26 -75.86 -47.75
N ALA A 204 30.27 -75.94 -46.87
CA ALA A 204 29.46 -77.14 -46.68
C ALA A 204 28.61 -77.48 -47.92
N LYS A 205 28.17 -76.47 -48.69
CA LYS A 205 27.43 -76.68 -49.95
C LYS A 205 28.29 -77.15 -51.12
N GLU A 206 29.62 -77.05 -51.03
CA GLU A 206 30.54 -77.62 -52.02
C GLU A 206 30.91 -79.09 -51.74
N SER A 207 30.46 -79.67 -50.61
CA SER A 207 30.99 -80.95 -50.08
C SER A 207 29.93 -81.99 -49.66
N ALA A 208 28.78 -82.06 -50.36
CA ALA A 208 27.70 -83.01 -50.08
C ALA A 208 27.64 -84.21 -51.06
N SER A 209 28.29 -85.34 -50.72
CA SER A 209 28.04 -86.64 -51.39
C SER A 209 28.39 -87.88 -50.52
N ARG A 210 27.52 -88.91 -50.55
CA ARG A 210 27.59 -90.25 -49.86
C ARG A 210 27.42 -90.28 -48.31
N SER A 211 26.92 -91.34 -47.62
CA SER A 211 25.92 -92.43 -47.89
C SER A 211 25.73 -93.44 -46.70
N LEU A 212 24.51 -94.00 -46.46
CA LEU A 212 24.13 -95.22 -45.63
C LEU A 212 24.22 -95.10 -44.07
N ASP A 213 23.69 -95.95 -43.13
CA ASP A 213 22.79 -97.17 -42.99
C ASP A 213 22.44 -97.37 -41.44
N THR A 214 21.70 -98.35 -40.85
CA THR A 214 20.44 -99.14 -41.08
C THR A 214 20.14 -100.14 -39.89
N ALA A 215 18.94 -100.81 -39.79
CA ALA A 215 18.57 -102.04 -38.99
C ALA A 215 18.01 -101.89 -37.51
N VAL A 216 17.30 -102.82 -36.78
CA VAL A 216 16.53 -104.10 -37.04
C VAL A 216 15.70 -104.65 -35.80
N GLN A 217 14.43 -105.16 -36.00
CA GLN A 217 13.63 -106.27 -35.33
C GLN A 217 13.37 -106.39 -33.76
N THR A 218 12.47 -107.20 -33.12
CA THR A 218 11.15 -107.94 -33.34
C THR A 218 10.51 -108.52 -32.01
N THR A 219 9.30 -109.14 -32.06
CA THR A 219 8.76 -110.35 -31.30
C THR A 219 8.39 -110.29 -29.77
N THR A 220 7.46 -111.06 -29.11
CA THR A 220 6.27 -111.96 -29.43
C THR A 220 5.45 -112.42 -28.17
N ASP A 221 4.10 -112.52 -28.27
CA ASP A 221 3.09 -113.61 -27.92
C ASP A 221 3.03 -114.42 -26.57
N LEU A 222 1.94 -115.08 -26.08
CA LEU A 222 0.44 -115.06 -26.25
C LEU A 222 -0.33 -115.96 -25.19
N LEU A 223 -1.69 -115.97 -25.25
CA LEU A 223 -2.73 -116.90 -24.68
C LEU A 223 -3.49 -116.60 -23.34
N ASN A 224 -4.78 -117.02 -23.29
CA ASN A 224 -5.79 -116.75 -22.22
C ASN A 224 -7.05 -117.67 -22.36
N THR A 225 -7.60 -118.24 -21.26
CA THR A 225 -8.92 -118.96 -21.27
C THR A 225 -9.69 -118.97 -19.92
N TYR A 226 -10.86 -118.29 -19.91
CA TYR A 226 -12.16 -118.64 -19.28
C TYR A 226 -12.32 -118.98 -17.76
N SER A 227 -12.81 -117.97 -17.02
CA SER A 227 -14.03 -118.01 -16.15
C SER A 227 -14.12 -118.83 -14.85
N ASP A 228 -13.71 -118.20 -13.73
CA ASP A 228 -14.55 -118.07 -12.51
C ASP A 228 -14.86 -116.57 -12.28
N ASP A 229 -15.41 -115.96 -13.33
CA ASP A 229 -15.06 -114.59 -13.70
C ASP A 229 -15.61 -113.54 -12.71
N ASP A 230 -16.84 -113.72 -12.22
CA ASP A 230 -17.52 -112.71 -11.39
C ASP A 230 -17.20 -112.82 -9.90
N TYR A 231 -16.69 -113.95 -9.42
CA TYR A 231 -16.12 -114.08 -8.08
C TYR A 231 -14.68 -113.56 -8.06
N ILE A 232 -13.87 -113.94 -9.05
CA ILE A 232 -12.52 -113.43 -9.24
C ILE A 232 -12.53 -111.89 -9.41
N LYS A 233 -13.42 -111.31 -10.23
CA LYS A 233 -13.61 -109.83 -10.32
C LYS A 233 -13.90 -109.18 -8.97
N LYS A 234 -14.69 -109.82 -8.09
CA LYS A 234 -15.01 -109.29 -6.74
C LYS A 234 -13.87 -109.45 -5.73
N ILE A 235 -12.87 -110.28 -6.03
CA ILE A 235 -11.61 -110.36 -5.29
C ILE A 235 -10.61 -109.35 -5.86
N GLN A 236 -10.40 -109.35 -7.19
CA GLN A 236 -9.57 -108.39 -7.92
C GLN A 236 -9.94 -106.94 -7.57
N LYS A 237 -11.22 -106.56 -7.71
CA LYS A 237 -11.71 -105.22 -7.37
C LYS A 237 -11.42 -104.82 -5.92
N ARG A 238 -11.53 -105.74 -4.96
CA ARG A 238 -11.17 -105.45 -3.55
C ARG A 238 -9.66 -105.37 -3.35
N LEU A 239 -8.88 -106.21 -4.04
CA LEU A 239 -7.41 -106.17 -4.02
C LEU A 239 -6.89 -104.86 -4.64
N GLU A 240 -7.53 -104.39 -5.71
CA GLU A 240 -7.30 -103.12 -6.40
C GLU A 240 -7.71 -101.92 -5.54
N GLU A 241 -8.89 -101.96 -4.90
CA GLU A 241 -9.34 -100.96 -3.92
C GLU A 241 -8.36 -100.87 -2.74
N ASP A 242 -7.87 -102.00 -2.20
CA ASP A 242 -6.87 -102.02 -1.13
C ASP A 242 -5.45 -101.65 -1.61
N ALA A 243 -5.11 -101.94 -2.86
CA ALA A 243 -3.86 -101.49 -3.48
C ALA A 243 -3.86 -99.98 -3.68
N PHE A 244 -4.93 -99.43 -4.27
CA PHE A 244 -5.15 -97.98 -4.40
C PHE A 244 -5.23 -97.31 -3.03
N ALA A 245 -5.89 -97.90 -2.04
CA ALA A 245 -5.92 -97.35 -0.68
C ALA A 245 -4.53 -97.38 -0.02
N ARG A 246 -3.70 -98.41 -0.25
CA ARG A 246 -2.29 -98.43 0.17
C ARG A 246 -1.46 -97.37 -0.54
N GLU A 247 -1.59 -97.27 -1.86
CA GLU A 247 -0.91 -96.27 -2.67
C GLU A 247 -1.31 -94.83 -2.29
N GLN A 248 -2.57 -94.57 -1.96
CA GLN A 248 -3.05 -93.28 -1.48
C GLN A 248 -2.68 -92.98 -0.02
N ARG A 249 -2.51 -94.00 0.84
CA ARG A 249 -1.84 -93.82 2.15
C ARG A 249 -0.37 -93.46 1.95
N GLU A 250 0.31 -94.08 0.99
CA GLU A 250 1.71 -93.81 0.72
C GLU A 250 1.96 -92.47 0.02
N LYS A 251 1.17 -92.10 -0.99
CA LYS A 251 1.14 -90.76 -1.61
C LYS A 251 0.80 -89.66 -0.60
N ARG A 252 0.15 -89.97 0.52
CA ARG A 252 -0.03 -89.04 1.67
C ARG A 252 1.20 -89.00 2.57
N ARG A 253 1.81 -90.14 2.92
CA ARG A 253 3.09 -90.17 3.67
C ARG A 253 4.22 -89.45 2.92
N ARG A 254 4.38 -89.73 1.62
CA ARG A 254 5.39 -89.10 0.76
C ARG A 254 5.16 -87.59 0.63
N ARG A 255 3.91 -87.12 0.51
CA ARG A 255 3.57 -85.69 0.57
C ARG A 255 3.95 -85.09 1.92
N LEU A 256 3.43 -85.62 3.03
CA LEU A 256 3.71 -85.10 4.38
C LEU A 256 5.22 -85.02 4.68
N LEU A 257 6.02 -86.00 4.24
CA LEU A 257 7.49 -85.95 4.38
C LEU A 257 8.14 -84.87 3.51
N MET A 258 7.66 -84.66 2.28
CA MET A 258 8.15 -83.57 1.42
C MET A 258 7.70 -82.20 1.95
N ASP A 259 6.46 -82.08 2.42
CA ASP A 259 5.92 -80.87 3.05
C ASP A 259 6.73 -80.50 4.31
N GLN A 260 7.15 -81.51 5.10
CA GLN A 260 8.06 -81.33 6.24
C GLN A 260 9.48 -80.89 5.83
N LEU A 261 10.04 -81.47 4.78
CA LEU A 261 11.36 -81.07 4.26
C LEU A 261 11.33 -79.63 3.72
N ILE A 262 10.32 -79.29 2.92
CA ILE A 262 10.11 -77.94 2.36
C ILE A 262 9.90 -76.93 3.49
N ALA A 263 9.15 -77.28 4.55
CA ALA A 263 8.97 -76.39 5.70
C ALA A 263 10.28 -76.16 6.48
N HIS A 264 11.15 -77.17 6.61
CA HIS A 264 12.46 -77.04 7.23
C HIS A 264 13.43 -76.21 6.36
N GLU A 265 13.44 -76.46 5.05
CA GLU A 265 14.25 -75.70 4.08
C GLU A 265 13.85 -74.22 4.07
N ALA A 266 12.54 -73.92 3.98
CA ALA A 266 12.03 -72.55 4.07
C ALA A 266 12.33 -71.88 5.42
N GLN A 267 12.36 -72.64 6.52
CA GLN A 267 12.77 -72.11 7.83
C GLN A 267 14.27 -71.80 7.89
N GLU A 268 15.12 -72.64 7.29
CA GLU A 268 16.55 -72.36 7.14
C GLU A 268 16.80 -71.15 6.22
N GLU A 269 16.09 -71.03 5.11
CA GLU A 269 16.17 -69.88 4.21
C GLU A 269 15.77 -68.59 4.91
N ALA A 270 14.60 -68.56 5.57
CA ALA A 270 14.17 -67.40 6.37
C ALA A 270 15.20 -67.03 7.45
N TYR A 271 15.81 -68.00 8.13
CA TYR A 271 16.85 -67.73 9.12
C TYR A 271 18.16 -67.19 8.49
N ARG A 272 18.54 -67.66 7.30
CA ARG A 272 19.69 -67.15 6.54
C ARG A 272 19.41 -65.72 6.05
N GLU A 273 18.19 -65.43 5.59
CA GLU A 273 17.73 -64.09 5.21
C GLU A 273 17.70 -63.15 6.41
N GLU A 274 17.14 -63.54 7.56
CA GLU A 274 17.18 -62.76 8.80
C GLU A 274 18.61 -62.46 9.23
N GLN A 275 19.53 -63.43 9.14
CA GLN A 275 20.95 -63.16 9.40
C GLN A 275 21.55 -62.17 8.41
N LEU A 276 21.21 -62.26 7.11
CA LEU A 276 21.69 -61.32 6.09
C LEU A 276 21.16 -59.91 6.36
N ILE A 277 19.85 -59.78 6.59
CA ILE A 277 19.16 -58.54 6.95
C ILE A 277 19.79 -57.92 8.19
N ASN A 278 19.98 -58.68 9.28
CA ASN A 278 20.60 -58.16 10.50
C ASN A 278 22.08 -57.75 10.32
N ARG A 279 22.82 -58.37 9.40
CA ARG A 279 24.19 -57.95 9.02
C ARG A 279 24.18 -56.67 8.19
N LEU A 280 23.24 -56.52 7.26
CA LEU A 280 23.09 -55.34 6.38
C LEU A 280 22.50 -54.13 7.11
N MET A 281 21.53 -54.34 7.99
CA MET A 281 20.88 -53.32 8.83
C MET A 281 21.73 -52.89 10.04
N ARG A 282 22.94 -53.46 10.20
CA ARG A 282 23.89 -53.09 11.25
C ARG A 282 24.47 -51.70 10.98
N GLN A 283 23.75 -50.67 11.41
CA GLN A 283 24.13 -49.26 11.21
C GLN A 283 25.61 -49.00 11.51
N SER A 284 26.28 -48.39 10.53
CA SER A 284 27.63 -47.87 10.65
C SER A 284 27.73 -46.91 11.83
N GLN A 285 28.90 -46.83 12.45
CA GLN A 285 29.16 -45.80 13.45
C GLN A 285 28.96 -44.39 12.87
N GLN A 286 29.21 -44.21 11.58
CA GLN A 286 29.08 -42.92 10.91
C GLN A 286 27.61 -42.52 10.72
N GLU A 287 26.72 -43.47 10.41
CA GLU A 287 25.28 -43.22 10.30
C GLU A 287 24.69 -42.79 11.65
N ARG A 288 25.10 -43.44 12.75
CA ARG A 288 24.69 -43.04 14.10
C ARG A 288 25.21 -41.65 14.50
N ARG A 289 26.44 -41.30 14.12
CA ARG A 289 26.97 -39.92 14.31
C ARG A 289 26.17 -38.89 13.51
N ILE A 290 25.86 -39.19 12.25
CA ILE A 290 25.05 -38.33 11.37
C ILE A 290 23.62 -38.18 11.92
N ALA A 291 23.01 -39.25 12.43
CA ALA A 291 21.67 -39.21 13.03
C ALA A 291 21.63 -38.30 14.28
N VAL A 292 22.64 -38.39 15.15
CA VAL A 292 22.76 -37.50 16.33
C VAL A 292 22.99 -36.04 15.90
N GLN A 293 23.89 -35.78 14.95
CA GLN A 293 24.11 -34.43 14.39
C GLN A 293 22.82 -33.86 13.77
N LEU A 294 22.08 -34.68 13.01
CA LEU A 294 20.80 -34.30 12.42
C LEU A 294 19.73 -34.02 13.50
N MET A 295 19.74 -34.74 14.62
CA MET A 295 18.86 -34.46 15.76
C MET A 295 19.19 -33.10 16.41
N HIS A 296 20.47 -32.78 16.63
CA HIS A 296 20.89 -31.47 17.15
C HIS A 296 20.47 -30.34 16.20
N VAL A 297 20.78 -30.43 14.90
CA VAL A 297 20.39 -29.41 13.90
C VAL A 297 18.87 -29.24 13.80
N ARG A 298 18.08 -30.32 13.97
CA ARG A 298 16.61 -30.23 14.05
C ARG A 298 16.15 -29.48 15.31
N HIS A 299 16.74 -29.76 16.46
CA HIS A 299 16.42 -29.09 17.72
C HIS A 299 16.82 -27.60 17.71
N GLU A 300 18.02 -27.28 17.22
CA GLU A 300 18.49 -25.90 17.03
C GLU A 300 17.55 -25.12 16.09
N LYS A 301 17.13 -25.73 14.97
CA LYS A 301 16.16 -25.12 14.05
C LYS A 301 14.82 -24.85 14.72
N GLU A 302 14.33 -25.77 15.55
CA GLU A 302 13.09 -25.60 16.32
C GLU A 302 13.22 -24.44 17.31
N VAL A 303 14.31 -24.38 18.08
CA VAL A 303 14.61 -23.28 19.00
C VAL A 303 14.72 -21.94 18.26
N LEU A 304 15.31 -21.90 17.06
CA LEU A 304 15.33 -20.68 16.22
C LEU A 304 13.94 -20.28 15.71
N TRP A 305 13.06 -21.23 15.39
CA TRP A 305 11.70 -20.98 14.96
C TRP A 305 10.84 -20.42 16.11
N GLN A 306 10.90 -21.05 17.28
CA GLN A 306 10.24 -20.58 18.51
C GLN A 306 10.73 -19.17 18.91
N ASN A 307 12.06 -18.93 18.89
CA ASN A 307 12.64 -17.61 19.16
C ASN A 307 12.20 -16.54 18.13
N ARG A 308 12.00 -16.91 16.86
CA ARG A 308 11.45 -15.99 15.86
C ARG A 308 10.00 -15.63 16.19
N ILE A 309 9.14 -16.60 16.43
CA ILE A 309 7.72 -16.38 16.77
C ILE A 309 7.59 -15.54 18.05
N PHE A 310 8.40 -15.82 19.06
CA PHE A 310 8.41 -15.04 20.31
C PHE A 310 8.76 -13.57 20.08
N ARG A 311 9.80 -13.28 19.27
CA ARG A 311 10.15 -11.90 18.88
C ARG A 311 9.07 -11.24 18.04
N GLU A 312 8.48 -11.98 17.10
CA GLU A 312 7.41 -11.50 16.22
C GLU A 312 6.19 -11.04 17.02
N LYS A 313 5.77 -11.84 18.02
CA LYS A 313 4.74 -11.48 19.02
C LYS A 313 5.13 -10.26 19.87
N GLN A 314 6.35 -10.20 20.41
CA GLN A 314 6.81 -9.04 21.17
C GLN A 314 6.82 -7.75 20.33
N TYR A 315 7.12 -7.84 19.03
CA TYR A 315 7.00 -6.70 18.12
C TYR A 315 5.54 -6.38 17.77
N GLU A 316 4.62 -7.35 17.76
CA GLU A 316 3.18 -7.13 17.58
C GLU A 316 2.57 -6.41 18.79
N GLU A 317 2.80 -6.93 19.99
CA GLU A 317 2.40 -6.32 21.26
C GLU A 317 2.92 -4.88 21.38
N ARG A 318 4.20 -4.66 21.00
CA ARG A 318 4.78 -3.32 21.00
C ARG A 318 4.15 -2.41 19.94
N ARG A 319 3.93 -2.87 18.71
CA ARG A 319 3.24 -2.07 17.67
C ARG A 319 1.82 -1.70 18.08
N LEU A 320 1.08 -2.61 18.71
CA LEU A 320 -0.26 -2.35 19.22
C LEU A 320 -0.24 -1.29 20.34
N LYS A 321 0.71 -1.39 21.28
CA LYS A 321 0.88 -0.37 22.31
C LYS A 321 1.33 0.98 21.72
N ASP A 322 2.34 1.01 20.88
CA ASP A 322 2.86 2.25 20.26
C ASP A 322 1.75 2.99 19.47
N PHE A 323 0.84 2.24 18.85
CA PHE A 323 -0.36 2.73 18.17
C PHE A 323 -1.43 3.25 19.16
N GLN A 324 -1.73 2.51 20.22
CA GLN A 324 -2.65 2.95 21.29
C GLN A 324 -2.16 4.24 21.95
N ASP A 325 -0.89 4.26 22.38
CA ASP A 325 -0.23 5.42 22.99
C ASP A 325 -0.19 6.62 22.01
N ALA A 326 -0.20 6.40 20.70
CA ALA A 326 -0.25 7.46 19.68
C ALA A 326 -1.66 8.05 19.54
N LEU A 327 -2.69 7.21 19.48
CA LEU A 327 -4.09 7.65 19.49
C LEU A 327 -4.41 8.45 20.76
N ASP A 328 -3.94 8.01 21.92
CA ASP A 328 -4.15 8.73 23.19
C ASP A 328 -3.42 10.08 23.22
N ARG A 329 -2.26 10.19 22.57
CA ARG A 329 -1.54 11.47 22.36
C ARG A 329 -2.28 12.41 21.42
N GLU A 330 -2.75 11.93 20.28
CA GLU A 330 -3.57 12.73 19.35
C GLU A 330 -4.88 13.18 20.00
N ALA A 331 -5.55 12.30 20.75
CA ALA A 331 -6.76 12.62 21.50
C ALA A 331 -6.50 13.58 22.68
N ALA A 332 -5.30 13.62 23.25
CA ALA A 332 -4.91 14.64 24.23
C ALA A 332 -4.72 16.01 23.57
N LEU A 333 -3.95 16.08 22.47
CA LEU A 333 -3.73 17.32 21.71
C LEU A 333 -5.03 17.89 21.15
N ALA A 334 -5.93 17.05 20.63
CA ALA A 334 -7.24 17.48 20.15
C ALA A 334 -8.15 18.04 21.25
N ARG A 335 -8.04 17.52 22.49
CA ARG A 335 -8.75 18.06 23.66
C ARG A 335 -8.17 19.40 24.11
N GLN A 336 -6.84 19.54 24.12
CA GLN A 336 -6.17 20.83 24.42
C GLN A 336 -6.58 21.89 23.41
N ALA A 337 -6.42 21.62 22.11
CA ALA A 337 -6.83 22.55 21.05
C ALA A 337 -8.31 22.95 21.15
N LYS A 338 -9.21 22.02 21.51
CA LYS A 338 -10.63 22.33 21.74
C LYS A 338 -10.82 23.34 22.88
N ILE A 339 -10.11 23.16 24.00
CA ILE A 339 -10.14 24.11 25.14
C ILE A 339 -9.55 25.46 24.71
N ASP A 340 -8.41 25.47 24.03
CA ASP A 340 -7.75 26.69 23.52
C ASP A 340 -8.70 27.50 22.61
N PHE A 341 -9.43 26.83 21.71
CA PHE A 341 -10.44 27.47 20.86
C PHE A 341 -11.67 27.95 21.65
N GLU A 342 -12.13 27.22 22.67
CA GLU A 342 -13.24 27.64 23.53
C GLU A 342 -12.85 28.87 24.37
N GLU A 343 -11.62 28.94 24.90
CA GLU A 343 -11.07 30.12 25.58
C GLU A 343 -10.83 31.31 24.65
N GLN A 344 -10.42 31.09 23.40
CA GLN A 344 -10.32 32.15 22.40
C GLN A 344 -11.71 32.72 22.08
N ALA A 345 -12.70 31.86 21.83
CA ALA A 345 -14.07 32.27 21.54
C ALA A 345 -14.80 32.90 22.75
N ILE A 346 -14.30 32.75 23.98
CA ILE A 346 -14.75 33.50 25.16
C ILE A 346 -14.12 34.89 25.16
N ARG A 347 -12.78 34.99 25.05
CA ARG A 347 -12.05 36.27 25.02
C ARG A 347 -12.51 37.19 23.87
N GLU A 348 -12.81 36.63 22.69
CA GLU A 348 -13.37 37.40 21.57
C GLU A 348 -14.74 37.99 21.89
N LYS A 349 -15.61 37.26 22.63
CA LYS A 349 -16.91 37.78 23.07
C LYS A 349 -16.76 38.89 24.09
N GLU A 350 -15.87 38.72 25.07
CA GLU A 350 -15.57 39.74 26.08
C GLU A 350 -15.06 41.04 25.42
N ILE A 351 -14.15 40.94 24.45
CA ILE A 351 -13.65 42.08 23.66
C ILE A 351 -14.79 42.73 22.84
N HIS A 352 -15.64 41.93 22.20
CA HIS A 352 -16.79 42.45 21.45
C HIS A 352 -17.83 43.13 22.35
N GLU A 353 -18.06 42.63 23.57
CA GLU A 353 -18.93 43.25 24.57
C GLU A 353 -18.35 44.58 25.07
N GLN A 354 -17.05 44.62 25.42
CA GLN A 354 -16.35 45.86 25.79
C GLN A 354 -16.47 46.93 24.69
N ILE A 355 -16.21 46.55 23.43
CA ILE A 355 -16.36 47.44 22.26
C ILE A 355 -17.83 47.88 22.06
N ALA A 356 -18.81 47.01 22.33
CA ALA A 356 -20.22 47.36 22.26
C ALA A 356 -20.62 48.38 23.36
N VAL A 357 -20.14 48.19 24.59
CA VAL A 357 -20.33 49.11 25.72
C VAL A 357 -19.66 50.45 25.45
N GLU A 358 -18.41 50.47 24.96
CA GLU A 358 -17.73 51.70 24.58
C GLU A 358 -18.49 52.45 23.48
N ARG A 359 -18.96 51.74 22.42
CA ARG A 359 -19.78 52.32 21.35
C ARG A 359 -21.15 52.81 21.82
N ALA A 360 -21.69 52.29 22.93
CA ALA A 360 -22.89 52.80 23.57
C ALA A 360 -22.59 54.07 24.38
N GLN A 361 -21.53 54.06 25.21
CA GLN A 361 -21.07 55.22 25.96
C GLN A 361 -20.65 56.39 25.05
N ALA A 362 -19.99 56.11 23.93
CA ALA A 362 -19.59 57.12 22.95
C ALA A 362 -20.79 57.75 22.23
N ARG A 363 -21.88 56.98 21.99
CA ARG A 363 -23.15 57.52 21.52
C ARG A 363 -23.82 58.39 22.59
N TYR A 364 -23.91 57.90 23.82
CA TYR A 364 -24.45 58.67 24.93
C TYR A 364 -23.70 60.00 25.13
N LYS A 365 -22.36 59.98 25.18
CA LYS A 365 -21.51 61.18 25.30
C LYS A 365 -21.74 62.19 24.17
N LYS A 366 -21.94 61.74 22.92
CA LYS A 366 -22.27 62.61 21.78
C LYS A 366 -23.66 63.23 21.89
N HIS A 367 -24.67 62.45 22.27
CA HIS A 367 -26.02 63.00 22.49
C HIS A 367 -26.04 63.97 23.67
N TYR A 368 -25.31 63.65 24.74
CA TYR A 368 -25.15 64.51 25.91
C TYR A 368 -24.43 65.82 25.57
N SER A 369 -23.33 65.80 24.80
CA SER A 369 -22.62 67.04 24.43
C SER A 369 -23.51 67.95 23.57
N ILE A 370 -24.21 67.40 22.57
CA ILE A 370 -25.17 68.17 21.74
C ILE A 370 -26.27 68.78 22.62
N CYS A 371 -26.81 68.04 23.58
CA CYS A 371 -27.81 68.57 24.51
C CYS A 371 -27.24 69.63 25.47
N ALA A 372 -25.99 69.50 25.92
CA ALA A 372 -25.30 70.48 26.74
C ALA A 372 -24.99 71.76 25.95
N GLU A 373 -24.46 71.65 24.74
CA GLU A 373 -24.20 72.77 23.81
C GLU A 373 -25.48 73.57 23.53
N ILE A 374 -26.61 72.91 23.32
CA ILE A 374 -27.92 73.56 23.15
C ILE A 374 -28.39 74.23 24.45
N LEU A 375 -28.20 73.59 25.61
CA LEU A 375 -28.60 74.14 26.90
C LEU A 375 -27.76 75.37 27.27
N ASP A 376 -26.45 75.33 27.02
CA ASP A 376 -25.54 76.46 27.20
C ASP A 376 -25.91 77.62 26.25
N GLN A 377 -26.30 77.34 24.99
CA GLN A 377 -26.83 78.38 24.08
C GLN A 377 -28.16 78.99 24.55
N ILE A 378 -29.03 78.21 25.23
CA ILE A 378 -30.25 78.73 25.86
C ILE A 378 -29.91 79.59 27.07
N LEU A 379 -28.94 79.16 27.90
CA LEU A 379 -28.45 79.95 29.03
C LEU A 379 -27.83 81.27 28.54
N ASP A 380 -26.92 81.24 27.56
CA ASP A 380 -26.31 82.40 26.89
C ASP A 380 -27.35 83.42 26.41
N LEU A 381 -28.41 82.94 25.75
CA LEU A 381 -29.48 83.82 25.28
C LEU A 381 -30.25 84.43 26.47
N SER A 382 -30.49 83.66 27.53
CA SER A 382 -31.20 84.13 28.73
C SER A 382 -30.37 85.13 29.55
N THR A 383 -29.05 84.92 29.67
CA THR A 383 -28.13 85.83 30.37
C THR A 383 -27.93 87.10 29.58
N LYS A 384 -27.72 87.06 28.25
CA LYS A 384 -27.71 88.28 27.41
C LYS A 384 -28.99 89.11 27.53
N VAL A 385 -30.14 88.44 27.60
CA VAL A 385 -31.46 89.08 27.81
C VAL A 385 -31.57 89.71 29.21
N ALA A 386 -30.95 89.12 30.24
CA ALA A 386 -30.88 89.68 31.58
C ALA A 386 -29.88 90.85 31.66
N ASP A 387 -28.65 90.66 31.19
CA ASP A 387 -27.56 91.64 31.11
C ASP A 387 -28.06 92.95 30.47
N TYR A 388 -28.70 92.86 29.30
CA TYR A 388 -29.24 94.03 28.61
C TYR A 388 -30.30 94.76 29.43
N ARG A 389 -31.20 94.04 30.09
CA ARG A 389 -32.24 94.63 30.94
C ARG A 389 -31.63 95.30 32.17
N MET A 390 -30.63 94.70 32.80
CA MET A 390 -29.94 95.29 33.95
C MET A 390 -29.10 96.53 33.59
N LEU A 391 -28.44 96.51 32.43
CA LEU A 391 -27.61 97.63 31.97
C LEU A 391 -28.43 98.82 31.42
N THR A 392 -29.61 98.56 30.83
CA THR A 392 -30.39 99.61 30.15
C THR A 392 -31.71 99.97 30.82
N ASN A 393 -32.24 99.13 31.72
CA ASN A 393 -33.58 99.21 32.30
C ASN A 393 -34.74 99.30 31.27
N ASN A 394 -34.49 98.95 30.01
CA ASN A 394 -35.44 99.08 28.90
C ASN A 394 -35.81 97.72 28.28
N LEU A 395 -36.91 97.70 27.51
CA LEU A 395 -37.26 96.53 26.70
C LEU A 395 -36.27 96.38 25.53
N ILE A 396 -35.91 95.13 25.21
CA ILE A 396 -34.96 94.80 24.14
C ILE A 396 -35.56 95.17 22.77
N PRO A 397 -34.87 95.98 21.94
CA PRO A 397 -35.33 96.32 20.60
C PRO A 397 -35.51 95.08 19.71
N TYR A 398 -36.57 95.06 18.90
CA TYR A 398 -36.94 93.91 18.06
C TYR A 398 -35.78 93.39 17.19
N LYS A 399 -35.00 94.29 16.57
CA LYS A 399 -33.85 93.93 15.74
C LYS A 399 -32.79 93.15 16.54
N LEU A 400 -32.36 93.68 17.68
CA LEU A 400 -31.38 93.04 18.56
C LEU A 400 -31.83 91.62 18.99
N MET A 401 -33.12 91.47 19.31
CA MET A 401 -33.74 90.18 19.65
C MET A 401 -33.88 89.23 18.45
N HIS A 402 -33.94 89.75 17.22
CA HIS A 402 -33.92 88.97 15.99
C HIS A 402 -32.50 88.48 15.69
N ASP A 403 -31.52 89.38 15.72
CA ASP A 403 -30.10 89.10 15.49
C ASP A 403 -29.57 88.02 16.46
N TRP A 404 -29.91 88.12 17.75
CA TRP A 404 -29.54 87.09 18.75
C TRP A 404 -30.25 85.75 18.53
N LYS A 405 -31.46 85.75 17.98
CA LYS A 405 -32.16 84.51 17.60
C LYS A 405 -31.53 83.88 16.35
N GLU A 406 -31.05 84.67 15.39
CA GLU A 406 -30.30 84.13 14.25
C GLU A 406 -28.95 83.55 14.68
N LEU A 407 -28.26 84.15 15.65
CA LEU A 407 -27.05 83.57 16.25
C LEU A 407 -27.36 82.23 16.94
N PHE A 408 -28.43 82.17 17.75
CA PHE A 408 -28.91 80.94 18.38
C PHE A 408 -29.26 79.86 17.34
N PHE A 409 -30.09 80.17 16.33
CA PHE A 409 -30.47 79.20 15.29
C PHE A 409 -29.31 78.81 14.35
N SER A 410 -28.23 79.61 14.27
CA SER A 410 -27.01 79.24 13.54
C SER A 410 -25.93 78.60 14.42
N GLY A 411 -26.23 78.31 15.69
CA GLY A 411 -25.31 77.63 16.62
C GLY A 411 -24.06 78.42 16.97
N LYS A 412 -24.11 79.76 16.86
CA LYS A 412 -22.96 80.65 17.12
C LYS A 412 -23.03 81.18 18.56
N PRO A 413 -21.91 81.19 19.31
CA PRO A 413 -21.88 81.72 20.67
C PRO A 413 -22.26 83.20 20.68
N ILE A 414 -23.05 83.62 21.67
CA ILE A 414 -23.58 84.98 21.76
C ILE A 414 -22.63 85.87 22.59
N TYR A 415 -21.78 85.28 23.41
CA TYR A 415 -20.60 85.95 23.98
C TYR A 415 -19.40 85.84 23.03
N GLU A 416 -18.65 86.93 22.92
CA GLU A 416 -17.40 86.97 22.15
C GLU A 416 -16.37 86.06 22.82
N GLN A 417 -15.98 84.97 22.12
CA GLN A 417 -15.04 84.00 22.66
C GLN A 417 -13.66 84.66 22.82
N ALA A 418 -13.26 84.91 24.08
CA ALA A 418 -11.96 85.47 24.39
C ALA A 418 -10.86 84.61 23.76
N SER A 419 -10.04 85.22 22.90
CA SER A 419 -9.00 84.53 22.13
C SER A 419 -7.79 84.18 23.02
N LEU A 420 -7.99 83.21 23.92
CA LEU A 420 -6.94 82.58 24.70
C LEU A 420 -5.90 82.03 23.73
N LYS A 421 -4.70 82.63 23.75
CA LYS A 421 -3.58 82.20 22.92
C LYS A 421 -3.35 80.70 23.13
N HIS A 422 -3.40 79.94 22.04
CA HIS A 422 -3.22 78.50 22.05
C HIS A 422 -1.82 78.12 22.58
N LEU A 423 -1.71 77.91 23.89
CA LEU A 423 -0.58 77.25 24.52
C LEU A 423 -0.47 75.85 23.91
N SER A 424 0.71 75.51 23.38
CA SER A 424 0.91 74.24 22.71
C SER A 424 0.71 73.07 23.67
N ALA A 425 -0.11 72.08 23.30
CA ALA A 425 -0.39 70.89 24.10
C ALA A 425 0.80 69.91 24.29
N LYS A 426 2.03 70.39 24.06
CA LYS A 426 3.26 69.76 24.54
C LYS A 426 3.72 70.57 25.77
N PRO A 427 3.71 70.01 26.99
CA PRO A 427 4.28 70.73 28.13
C PRO A 427 5.77 71.03 27.88
N SER A 428 6.23 72.19 28.31
CA SER A 428 7.68 72.51 28.33
C SER A 428 8.40 71.47 29.20
N ALA A 429 9.68 71.22 28.92
CA ALA A 429 10.51 70.37 29.80
C ALA A 429 10.51 70.91 31.25
N GLU A 430 10.43 72.22 31.42
CA GLU A 430 10.31 72.89 32.72
C GLU A 430 8.97 72.59 33.40
N GLN A 431 7.87 72.50 32.64
CA GLN A 431 6.54 72.14 33.16
C GLN A 431 6.44 70.65 33.51
N LEU A 432 7.13 69.77 32.80
CA LEU A 432 7.27 68.36 33.19
C LEU A 432 8.04 68.24 34.52
N VAL A 433 9.17 68.95 34.66
CA VAL A 433 9.94 68.99 35.91
C VAL A 433 9.13 69.65 37.05
N GLU A 434 8.23 70.59 36.76
CA GLU A 434 7.32 71.18 37.74
C GLU A 434 6.15 70.27 38.14
N LEU A 435 5.69 69.39 37.25
CA LEU A 435 4.71 68.35 37.57
C LEU A 435 5.37 67.23 38.38
N GLU A 436 6.53 66.74 37.94
CA GLU A 436 7.31 65.72 38.65
C GLU A 436 7.68 66.18 40.08
N LYS A 437 7.94 67.48 40.29
CA LYS A 437 8.09 68.09 41.63
C LYS A 437 6.79 68.14 42.45
N ARG A 438 5.63 68.40 41.82
CA ARG A 438 4.33 68.37 42.51
C ARG A 438 3.97 66.94 42.89
N ASP A 439 4.13 65.99 41.98
CA ASP A 439 3.92 64.57 42.23
C ASP A 439 4.85 64.08 43.37
N PHE A 440 6.10 64.54 43.43
CA PHE A 440 6.99 64.25 44.56
C PHE A 440 6.53 64.89 45.88
N LEU A 441 5.93 66.08 45.87
CA LEU A 441 5.37 66.71 47.07
C LEU A 441 4.11 65.96 47.54
N ASP A 442 3.15 65.71 46.66
CA ASP A 442 1.90 64.99 46.97
C ASP A 442 2.19 63.57 47.50
N ASN A 443 3.20 62.87 46.97
CA ASN A 443 3.61 61.55 47.49
C ASN A 443 4.29 61.65 48.88
N ASN A 444 5.04 62.72 49.16
CA ASN A 444 5.66 62.91 50.48
C ASN A 444 4.59 63.27 51.53
N ASP A 445 3.69 64.20 51.22
CA ASP A 445 2.54 64.57 52.07
C ASP A 445 1.66 63.34 52.36
N TYR A 446 1.44 62.48 51.35
CA TYR A 446 0.63 61.26 51.50
C TYR A 446 1.27 60.21 52.43
N GLU A 447 2.59 60.02 52.39
CA GLU A 447 3.28 59.10 53.31
C GLU A 447 3.49 59.73 54.70
N GLU A 448 3.67 61.05 54.83
CA GLU A 448 3.71 61.73 56.14
C GLU A 448 2.35 61.67 56.86
N TYR A 449 1.23 61.67 56.12
CA TYR A 449 -0.12 61.46 56.70
C TYR A 449 -0.37 60.03 57.21
N LYS A 450 0.47 59.06 56.85
CA LYS A 450 0.15 57.62 56.92
C LYS A 450 0.71 56.91 58.15
N VAL A 451 1.61 57.54 58.91
CA VAL A 451 2.28 56.93 60.07
C VAL A 451 2.42 57.95 61.21
N PRO A 452 1.93 57.69 62.45
CA PRO A 452 1.15 56.55 62.94
C PRO A 452 -0.13 56.93 63.72
N SER A 453 -1.26 56.28 63.43
CA SER A 453 -2.41 56.20 64.35
C SER A 453 -2.23 55.17 65.47
N ASP A 454 -1.26 54.25 65.34
CA ASP A 454 -1.10 53.10 66.22
C ASP A 454 -0.28 53.42 67.49
N LYS A 455 -0.87 54.20 68.41
CA LYS A 455 -0.38 54.35 69.80
C LYS A 455 -1.49 54.48 70.85
N LYS A 456 -2.26 53.41 71.07
CA LYS A 456 -2.53 52.83 72.42
C LYS A 456 -3.31 51.54 72.37
#